data_AF-A0A958C5V8-F1
#
_entry.id   AF-A0A958C5V8-F1
#
_cell.length_a   1.000
_cell.length_b   1.000
_cell.length_c   1.000
_cell.angle_alpha   90.00
_cell.angle_beta   90.00
_cell.angle_gamma   90.00
#
_symmetry.space_group_name_H-M   'P 1'
#
loop_
_entity.id
_entity.type
_entity.pdbx_description
1 polymer ?
#
loop_
_entity_poly.entity_id
_entity_poly.type
_entity_poly.pdbx_seq_one_letter_code
_entity_poly.pdbx_strand_id
1 'polypeptide(L)'
;MDKNRFFKTGVAVVLVSMCVLVFCASCFIVGLSDEYDNVKAPEILANTEVFLDPDDLARLHTIPDWQLEFSEMLREFGWEHSPYPVTVVSVVSCQEPTRLSALRMDFQAIEYSGLIPFKKYAIASYDQETHRVSIRIEEQALRLKRARELDLAQYKVDFAGAIEIADLNGGGQYQQELDQECLVTGLLQDNLWKVIYSPVGSTTGPELIIEIDPVSGTVKHS
;
A
#
# COMPACT_ATOMS: atom_id res chain seq x y z
N MET A 1 29.40 -63.94 4.76
CA MET A 1 29.27 -62.57 4.20
C MET A 1 29.31 -61.59 5.36
N ASP A 2 30.34 -60.76 5.41
CA ASP A 2 30.68 -59.94 6.56
C ASP A 2 29.66 -58.83 6.80
N LYS A 3 28.90 -58.95 7.90
CA LYS A 3 28.03 -57.87 8.43
C LYS A 3 28.78 -56.54 8.56
N ASN A 4 30.10 -56.58 8.80
CA ASN A 4 30.97 -55.42 8.88
C ASN A 4 31.17 -54.67 7.55
N ARG A 5 31.11 -55.33 6.39
CA ARG A 5 31.18 -54.64 5.09
C ARG A 5 29.88 -53.92 4.78
N PHE A 6 28.73 -54.56 4.97
CA PHE A 6 27.42 -53.94 4.77
C PHE A 6 27.21 -52.72 5.68
N PHE A 7 27.61 -52.79 6.95
CA PHE A 7 27.52 -51.66 7.87
C PHE A 7 28.44 -50.50 7.45
N LYS A 8 29.69 -50.77 7.04
CA LYS A 8 30.63 -49.75 6.57
C LYS A 8 30.17 -49.08 5.26
N THR A 9 29.63 -49.86 4.32
CA THR A 9 29.09 -49.32 3.06
C THR A 9 27.82 -48.50 3.30
N GLY A 10 26.93 -48.95 4.19
CA GLY A 10 25.74 -48.20 4.58
C GLY A 10 26.06 -46.86 5.25
N VAL A 11 27.00 -46.85 6.20
CA VAL A 11 27.45 -45.62 6.87
C VAL A 11 28.13 -44.66 5.89
N ALA A 12 28.93 -45.16 4.95
CA ALA A 12 29.55 -44.33 3.91
C ALA A 12 28.51 -43.68 2.97
N VAL A 13 27.47 -44.43 2.57
CA VAL A 13 26.38 -43.89 1.74
C VAL A 13 25.57 -42.84 2.49
N VAL A 14 25.29 -43.04 3.77
CA VAL A 14 24.59 -42.05 4.62
C VAL A 14 25.43 -40.79 4.78
N LEU A 15 26.74 -40.91 5.01
CA LEU A 15 27.63 -39.76 5.13
C LEU A 15 27.73 -38.96 3.83
N VAL A 16 27.90 -39.64 2.69
CA VAL A 16 27.97 -38.98 1.38
C VAL A 16 26.65 -38.29 1.05
N SER A 17 25.50 -38.94 1.31
CA SER A 17 24.19 -38.31 1.09
C SER A 17 23.94 -37.12 2.00
N MET A 18 24.36 -37.17 3.28
CA MET A 18 24.32 -35.99 4.15
C MET A 18 25.24 -34.87 3.64
N CYS A 19 26.45 -35.19 3.16
CA CYS A 19 27.35 -34.19 2.59
C CYS A 19 26.76 -33.53 1.35
N VAL A 20 26.13 -34.29 0.45
CA VAL A 20 25.45 -33.74 -0.73
C VAL A 20 24.27 -32.88 -0.33
N LEU A 21 23.44 -33.32 0.62
CA LEU A 21 22.30 -32.53 1.11
C LEU A 21 22.75 -31.24 1.79
N VAL A 22 23.78 -31.30 2.64
CA VAL A 22 24.34 -30.10 3.30
C VAL A 22 24.97 -29.17 2.27
N PHE A 23 25.67 -29.70 1.26
CA PHE A 23 26.23 -28.88 0.18
C PHE A 23 25.13 -28.21 -0.65
N CYS A 24 24.12 -28.96 -1.10
CA CYS A 24 22.96 -28.40 -1.81
C CYS A 24 22.21 -27.36 -0.97
N ALA A 25 21.99 -27.64 0.32
CA ALA A 25 21.37 -26.68 1.23
C ALA A 25 22.23 -25.43 1.40
N SER A 26 23.55 -25.56 1.50
CA SER A 26 24.47 -24.43 1.61
C SER A 26 24.51 -23.59 0.33
N CYS A 27 24.53 -24.22 -0.85
CA CYS A 27 24.43 -23.51 -2.14
C CYS A 27 23.08 -22.80 -2.28
N PHE A 28 22.00 -23.42 -1.81
CA PHE A 28 20.67 -22.81 -1.81
C PHE A 28 20.61 -21.61 -0.84
N ILE A 29 21.16 -21.72 0.36
CA ILE A 29 21.24 -20.63 1.34
C ILE A 29 22.12 -19.49 0.80
N VAL A 30 23.27 -19.80 0.19
CA VAL A 30 24.15 -18.78 -0.41
C VAL A 30 23.49 -18.13 -1.61
N GLY A 31 22.79 -18.88 -2.47
CA GLY A 31 22.01 -18.32 -3.57
C GLY A 31 20.89 -17.40 -3.08
N LEU A 32 20.16 -17.81 -2.03
CA LEU A 32 19.17 -16.96 -1.37
C LEU A 32 19.80 -15.73 -0.73
N SER A 33 20.96 -15.86 -0.08
CA SER A 33 21.67 -14.74 0.55
C SER A 33 22.18 -13.75 -0.48
N ASP A 34 22.81 -14.21 -1.56
CA ASP A 34 23.32 -13.36 -2.62
C ASP A 34 22.17 -12.64 -3.34
N GLU A 35 21.05 -13.33 -3.61
CA GLU A 35 19.86 -12.70 -4.21
C GLU A 35 19.12 -11.78 -3.22
N TYR A 36 19.22 -12.01 -1.90
CA TYR A 36 18.67 -11.14 -0.84
C TYR A 36 19.57 -9.94 -0.49
N ASP A 37 20.89 -10.09 -0.56
CA ASP A 37 21.89 -9.04 -0.33
C ASP A 37 22.04 -8.15 -1.59
N ASN A 38 21.80 -8.72 -2.78
CA ASN A 38 21.62 -7.98 -4.02
C ASN A 38 20.20 -7.42 -4.19
N VAL A 39 19.38 -7.37 -3.13
CA VAL A 39 18.15 -6.58 -3.12
C VAL A 39 18.56 -5.12 -3.18
N LYS A 40 18.76 -4.68 -4.42
CA LYS A 40 19.01 -3.30 -4.81
C LYS A 40 17.94 -2.41 -4.18
N ALA A 41 18.30 -1.15 -3.99
CA ALA A 41 17.29 -0.11 -3.78
C ALA A 41 16.15 -0.29 -4.81
N PRO A 42 14.89 0.05 -4.45
CA PRO A 42 13.75 -0.14 -5.34
C PRO A 42 14.10 0.34 -6.75
N GLU A 43 13.96 -0.55 -7.73
CA GLU A 43 14.23 -0.18 -9.12
C GLU A 43 13.03 0.62 -9.61
N ILE A 44 13.27 1.90 -9.95
CA ILE A 44 12.24 2.79 -10.45
C ILE A 44 12.05 2.48 -11.93
N LEU A 45 10.91 1.88 -12.26
CA LEU A 45 10.53 1.53 -13.62
C LEU A 45 9.87 2.72 -14.34
N ALA A 46 9.10 3.52 -13.60
CA ALA A 46 8.51 4.76 -14.09
C ALA A 46 8.45 5.80 -12.96
N ASN A 47 8.70 7.06 -13.29
CA ASN A 47 8.49 8.19 -12.39
C ASN A 47 8.18 9.42 -13.23
N THR A 48 6.91 9.82 -13.25
CA THR A 48 6.41 10.86 -14.15
C THR A 48 5.40 11.74 -13.44
N GLU A 49 5.23 12.95 -13.96
CA GLU A 49 4.20 13.88 -13.53
C GLU A 49 3.35 14.26 -14.74
N VAL A 50 2.04 14.18 -14.56
CA VAL A 50 1.03 14.55 -15.55
C VAL A 50 0.26 15.74 -15.00
N PHE A 51 0.10 16.76 -15.82
CA PHE A 51 -0.80 17.88 -15.48
C PHE A 51 -2.23 17.46 -15.81
N LEU A 52 -3.15 17.64 -14.85
CA LEU A 52 -4.57 17.40 -15.08
C LEU A 52 -5.24 18.68 -15.59
N ASP A 53 -6.00 18.56 -16.67
CA ASP A 53 -6.84 19.66 -17.14
C ASP A 53 -7.92 19.98 -16.08
N PRO A 54 -8.20 21.26 -15.79
CA PRO A 54 -9.33 21.66 -14.96
C PRO A 54 -10.67 21.00 -15.33
N ASP A 55 -10.93 20.74 -16.62
CA ASP A 55 -12.14 20.08 -17.11
C ASP A 55 -12.16 18.56 -16.79
N ASP A 56 -11.00 17.94 -16.63
CA ASP A 56 -10.87 16.57 -16.13
C ASP A 56 -11.08 16.54 -14.61
N LEU A 57 -10.51 17.49 -13.87
CA LEU A 57 -10.71 17.64 -12.42
C LEU A 57 -12.18 17.81 -12.05
N ALA A 58 -12.94 18.54 -12.87
CA ALA A 58 -14.36 18.74 -12.68
C ALA A 58 -15.20 17.46 -12.79
N ARG A 59 -14.65 16.34 -13.27
CA ARG A 59 -15.32 15.03 -13.32
C ARG A 59 -14.95 14.11 -12.15
N LEU A 60 -13.92 14.45 -11.39
CA LEU A 60 -13.36 13.59 -10.34
C LEU A 60 -13.88 13.98 -8.96
N HIS A 61 -15.11 13.55 -8.66
CA HIS A 61 -15.82 13.94 -7.43
C HIS A 61 -15.68 12.94 -6.29
N THR A 62 -15.49 11.66 -6.61
CA THR A 62 -15.46 10.58 -5.62
C THR A 62 -14.17 9.78 -5.68
N ILE A 63 -13.82 9.09 -4.60
CA ILE A 63 -12.63 8.21 -4.57
C ILE A 63 -12.69 7.12 -5.66
N PRO A 64 -13.84 6.48 -5.96
CA PRO A 64 -13.96 5.60 -7.12
C PRO A 64 -13.65 6.26 -8.47
N ASP A 65 -14.06 7.51 -8.70
CA ASP A 65 -13.74 8.23 -9.96
C ASP A 65 -12.22 8.39 -10.10
N TRP A 66 -11.55 8.78 -9.01
CA TRP A 66 -10.10 8.87 -8.95
C TRP A 66 -9.40 7.53 -9.14
N GLN A 67 -9.97 6.44 -8.62
CA GLN A 67 -9.43 5.09 -8.84
C GLN A 67 -9.42 4.74 -10.32
N LEU A 68 -10.51 5.04 -11.04
CA LEU A 68 -10.59 4.81 -12.48
C LEU A 68 -9.50 5.61 -13.20
N GLU A 69 -9.44 6.93 -12.98
CA GLU A 69 -8.44 7.81 -13.60
C GLU A 69 -7.00 7.35 -13.36
N PHE A 70 -6.65 7.06 -12.10
CA PHE A 70 -5.31 6.58 -11.76
C PHE A 70 -4.99 5.23 -12.39
N SER A 71 -5.98 4.33 -12.48
CA SER A 71 -5.81 3.03 -13.13
C SER A 71 -5.54 3.18 -14.63
N GLU A 72 -6.21 4.13 -15.28
CA GLU A 72 -5.99 4.42 -16.71
C GLU A 72 -4.59 4.99 -16.95
N MET A 73 -4.18 6.01 -16.17
CA MET A 73 -2.83 6.56 -16.25
C MET A 73 -1.76 5.52 -15.96
N LEU A 74 -1.94 4.69 -14.92
CA LEU A 74 -0.98 3.64 -14.58
C LEU A 74 -0.79 2.65 -15.74
N ARG A 75 -1.88 2.27 -16.41
CA ARG A 75 -1.85 1.40 -17.58
C ARG A 75 -1.08 2.02 -18.75
N GLU A 76 -1.22 3.33 -18.98
CA GLU A 76 -0.44 4.06 -19.98
C GLU A 76 1.06 4.04 -19.70
N PHE A 77 1.45 4.00 -18.42
CA PHE A 77 2.86 3.92 -17.98
C PHE A 77 3.36 2.49 -17.70
N GLY A 78 2.65 1.46 -18.18
CA GLY A 78 3.12 0.06 -18.14
C GLY A 78 2.78 -0.71 -16.86
N TRP A 79 1.75 -0.28 -16.12
CA TRP A 79 1.11 -1.11 -15.10
C TRP A 79 0.12 -2.08 -15.75
N GLU A 80 0.42 -3.36 -15.69
CA GLU A 80 -0.40 -4.43 -16.31
C GLU A 80 -1.17 -5.27 -15.27
N HIS A 81 -1.23 -4.82 -14.02
CA HIS A 81 -1.80 -5.57 -12.90
C HIS A 81 -3.17 -5.03 -12.47
N SER A 82 -3.68 -5.57 -11.35
CA SER A 82 -4.95 -5.18 -10.75
C SER A 82 -5.13 -3.65 -10.67
N PRO A 83 -6.31 -3.12 -11.05
CA PRO A 83 -6.66 -1.71 -10.90
C PRO A 83 -7.15 -1.38 -9.49
N TYR A 84 -7.11 -2.33 -8.55
CA TYR A 84 -7.58 -2.13 -7.19
C TYR A 84 -6.41 -1.70 -6.29
N PRO A 85 -6.51 -0.53 -5.62
CA PRO A 85 -5.50 -0.09 -4.70
C PRO A 85 -5.50 -0.98 -3.45
N VAL A 86 -4.38 -1.03 -2.73
CA VAL A 86 -4.28 -1.66 -1.41
C VAL A 86 -4.36 -0.64 -0.27
N THR A 87 -4.11 0.63 -0.59
CA THR A 87 -4.19 1.75 0.34
C THR A 87 -4.71 2.98 -0.41
N VAL A 88 -5.61 3.72 0.23
CA VAL A 88 -6.01 5.06 -0.21
C VAL A 88 -5.70 6.04 0.92
N VAL A 89 -5.05 7.15 0.60
CA VAL A 89 -4.78 8.26 1.51
C VAL A 89 -5.38 9.53 0.93
N SER A 90 -6.32 10.15 1.62
CA SER A 90 -6.99 11.39 1.20
C SER A 90 -6.78 12.46 2.27
N VAL A 91 -6.55 13.70 1.85
CA VAL A 91 -6.32 14.82 2.77
C VAL A 91 -7.24 15.97 2.41
N VAL A 92 -7.91 16.54 3.41
CA VAL A 92 -8.72 17.76 3.29
C VAL A 92 -8.37 18.73 4.40
N SER A 93 -8.64 20.01 4.17
CA SER A 93 -8.65 21.02 5.23
C SER A 93 -9.93 20.92 6.05
N CYS A 94 -9.85 21.12 7.37
CA CYS A 94 -11.03 21.23 8.22
C CYS A 94 -11.95 22.40 7.82
N GLN A 95 -11.42 23.44 7.16
CA GLN A 95 -12.21 24.60 6.70
C GLN A 95 -12.98 24.31 5.41
N GLU A 96 -12.47 23.43 4.55
CA GLU A 96 -13.07 23.02 3.28
C GLU A 96 -13.11 21.49 3.18
N PRO A 97 -13.89 20.79 4.03
CA PRO A 97 -13.83 19.33 4.16
C PRO A 97 -14.30 18.57 2.91
N THR A 98 -14.95 19.27 1.97
CA THR A 98 -15.40 18.71 0.69
C THR A 98 -14.35 18.81 -0.42
N ARG A 99 -13.26 19.54 -0.22
CA ARG A 99 -12.24 19.79 -1.25
C ARG A 99 -10.95 19.05 -0.93
N LEU A 100 -10.65 18.03 -1.75
CA LEU A 100 -9.43 17.24 -1.63
C LEU A 100 -8.19 18.10 -1.87
N SER A 101 -7.36 18.25 -0.84
CA SER A 101 -6.06 18.91 -0.91
C SER A 101 -5.01 17.97 -1.52
N ALA A 102 -5.07 16.68 -1.17
CA ALA A 102 -4.22 15.66 -1.75
C ALA A 102 -4.93 14.30 -1.75
N LEU A 103 -4.58 13.45 -2.71
CA LEU A 103 -5.03 12.07 -2.80
C LEU A 103 -3.87 11.19 -3.22
N ARG A 104 -3.72 10.02 -2.63
CA ARG A 104 -2.74 9.01 -3.01
C ARG A 104 -3.37 7.63 -2.97
N MET A 105 -3.11 6.84 -4.00
CA MET A 105 -3.48 5.44 -4.06
C MET A 105 -2.24 4.59 -4.31
N ASP A 106 -2.07 3.56 -3.49
CA ASP A 106 -1.00 2.59 -3.62
C ASP A 106 -1.55 1.29 -4.20
N PHE A 107 -0.88 0.75 -5.21
CA PHE A 107 -1.19 -0.49 -5.89
C PHE A 107 -0.03 -1.46 -5.73
N GLN A 108 -0.34 -2.75 -5.65
CA GLN A 108 0.67 -3.78 -5.41
C GLN A 108 0.37 -5.04 -6.19
N ALA A 109 1.41 -5.62 -6.78
CA ALA A 109 1.36 -6.92 -7.42
C ALA A 109 2.56 -7.77 -6.97
N ILE A 110 2.36 -9.08 -6.87
CA ILE A 110 3.44 -10.02 -6.64
C ILE A 110 3.74 -10.68 -7.98
N GLU A 111 4.97 -10.55 -8.44
CA GLU A 111 5.44 -11.14 -9.67
C GLU A 111 6.44 -12.25 -9.38
N TYR A 112 6.34 -13.32 -10.17
CA TYR A 112 7.17 -14.50 -10.08
C TYR A 112 8.05 -14.60 -11.32
N SER A 113 9.07 -13.74 -11.41
CA SER A 113 10.12 -13.84 -12.44
C SER A 113 11.44 -14.14 -11.74
N GLY A 114 11.73 -15.43 -11.54
CA GLY A 114 12.95 -15.89 -10.88
C GLY A 114 12.70 -16.84 -9.72
N LEU A 115 13.76 -17.15 -8.97
CA LEU A 115 13.73 -18.00 -7.77
C LEU A 115 13.12 -17.24 -6.58
N ILE A 116 13.38 -15.93 -6.49
CA ILE A 116 12.79 -15.06 -5.48
C ILE A 116 11.65 -14.24 -6.12
N PRO A 117 10.42 -14.31 -5.56
CA PRO A 117 9.35 -13.42 -6.00
C PRO A 117 9.71 -11.97 -5.69
N PHE A 118 9.30 -11.07 -6.57
CA PHE A 118 9.40 -9.64 -6.35
C PHE A 118 8.01 -9.03 -6.23
N LYS A 119 7.98 -7.84 -5.66
CA LYS A 119 6.78 -7.05 -5.47
C LYS A 119 6.91 -5.79 -6.30
N LYS A 120 5.98 -5.61 -7.22
CA LYS A 120 5.84 -4.39 -8.01
C LYS A 120 4.85 -3.48 -7.31
N TYR A 121 5.23 -2.23 -7.17
CA TYR A 121 4.44 -1.18 -6.55
C TYR A 121 4.14 -0.13 -7.59
N ALA A 122 2.92 0.40 -7.52
CA ALA A 122 2.54 1.61 -8.22
C ALA A 122 1.96 2.59 -7.20
N ILE A 123 2.33 3.85 -7.33
CA ILE A 123 1.82 4.96 -6.52
C ILE A 123 1.30 5.99 -7.49
N ALA A 124 0.03 6.33 -7.37
CA ALA A 124 -0.57 7.46 -8.06
C ALA A 124 -1.01 8.48 -7.02
N SER A 125 -0.57 9.73 -7.17
CA SER A 125 -0.90 10.79 -6.22
C SER A 125 -1.24 12.10 -6.90
N TYR A 126 -2.35 12.70 -6.49
CA TYR A 126 -2.79 14.02 -6.90
C TYR A 126 -2.47 15.06 -5.81
N ASP A 127 -2.01 16.23 -6.25
CA ASP A 127 -1.78 17.41 -5.43
C ASP A 127 -2.60 18.59 -5.99
N GLN A 128 -3.47 19.13 -5.14
CA GLN A 128 -4.36 20.23 -5.50
C GLN A 128 -3.64 21.57 -5.69
N GLU A 129 -2.50 21.80 -5.02
CA GLU A 129 -1.76 23.07 -5.15
C GLU A 129 -1.11 23.19 -6.53
N THR A 130 -0.62 22.06 -7.05
CA THR A 130 0.10 22.01 -8.33
C THR A 130 -0.77 21.53 -9.48
N HIS A 131 -1.97 20.99 -9.19
CA HIS A 131 -2.86 20.32 -10.15
C HIS A 131 -2.17 19.21 -10.94
N ARG A 132 -1.28 18.48 -10.27
CA ARG A 132 -0.46 17.43 -10.87
C ARG A 132 -0.79 16.07 -10.30
N VAL A 133 -0.72 15.07 -11.15
CA VAL A 133 -0.68 13.65 -10.78
C VAL A 133 0.76 13.17 -10.93
N SER A 134 1.33 12.66 -9.86
CA SER A 134 2.59 11.91 -9.88
C SER A 134 2.28 10.42 -9.99
N ILE A 135 2.92 9.76 -10.94
CA ILE A 135 2.87 8.31 -11.12
C ILE A 135 4.28 7.76 -10.91
N ARG A 136 4.41 6.83 -9.97
CA ARG A 136 5.65 6.09 -9.72
C ARG A 136 5.38 4.60 -9.76
N ILE A 137 6.16 3.87 -10.55
CA ILE A 137 6.16 2.41 -10.60
C ILE A 137 7.55 1.94 -10.22
N GLU A 138 7.63 1.04 -9.25
CA GLU A 138 8.89 0.48 -8.79
C GLU A 138 8.78 -1.01 -8.48
N GLU A 139 9.91 -1.69 -8.47
CA GLU A 139 10.00 -3.08 -8.07
C GLU A 139 10.99 -3.26 -6.93
N GLN A 140 10.66 -4.18 -6.02
CA GLN A 140 11.50 -4.53 -4.89
C GLN A 140 11.33 -6.02 -4.57
N ALA A 141 12.40 -6.69 -4.13
CA ALA A 141 12.29 -8.07 -3.66
C ALA A 141 11.25 -8.22 -2.54
N LEU A 142 10.53 -9.33 -2.55
CA LEU A 142 9.36 -9.52 -1.71
C LEU A 142 9.72 -9.50 -0.21
N ARG A 143 9.19 -8.51 0.52
CA ARG A 143 8.91 -8.65 1.95
C ARG A 143 7.54 -9.29 2.11
N LEU A 144 7.47 -10.40 2.84
CA LEU A 144 6.39 -11.42 2.92
C LEU A 144 4.94 -10.95 3.21
N LYS A 145 4.63 -9.66 3.27
CA LYS A 145 3.27 -9.18 3.53
C LYS A 145 2.59 -8.73 2.24
N ARG A 146 1.69 -9.57 1.72
CA ARG A 146 0.70 -9.16 0.70
C ARG A 146 -0.33 -8.27 1.37
N ALA A 147 -0.50 -7.05 0.87
CA ALA A 147 -1.61 -6.20 1.28
C ALA A 147 -2.90 -6.65 0.56
N ARG A 148 -4.05 -6.46 1.20
CA ARG A 148 -5.34 -6.82 0.62
C ARG A 148 -5.81 -5.72 -0.32
N GLU A 149 -6.15 -6.09 -1.54
CA GLU A 149 -6.77 -5.19 -2.52
C GLU A 149 -8.12 -4.68 -2.00
N LEU A 150 -8.40 -3.41 -2.26
CA LEU A 150 -9.59 -2.69 -1.84
C LEU A 150 -10.54 -2.59 -3.04
N ASP A 151 -11.64 -3.34 -2.97
CA ASP A 151 -12.73 -3.21 -3.94
C ASP A 151 -13.66 -2.09 -3.48
N LEU A 152 -13.37 -0.86 -3.92
CA LEU A 152 -14.09 0.34 -3.49
C LEU A 152 -15.59 0.29 -3.84
N ALA A 153 -15.98 -0.50 -4.85
CA ALA A 153 -17.38 -0.66 -5.23
C ALA A 153 -18.23 -1.40 -4.16
N GLN A 154 -17.59 -2.10 -3.23
CA GLN A 154 -18.28 -2.80 -2.13
C GLN A 154 -18.53 -1.90 -0.91
N TYR A 155 -17.92 -0.71 -0.89
CA TYR A 155 -18.00 0.20 0.24
C TYR A 155 -19.22 1.11 0.12
N LYS A 156 -19.98 1.20 1.21
CA LYS A 156 -21.14 2.10 1.30
C LYS A 156 -20.73 3.48 1.78
N VAL A 157 -19.60 3.56 2.47
CA VAL A 157 -19.05 4.77 3.04
C VAL A 157 -17.77 5.10 2.29
N ASP A 158 -17.85 6.16 1.49
CA ASP A 158 -16.70 6.79 0.86
C ASP A 158 -15.98 7.71 1.86
N PHE A 159 -14.98 8.45 1.38
CA PHE A 159 -14.20 9.32 2.25
C PHE A 159 -15.02 10.45 2.88
N ALA A 160 -15.93 11.07 2.12
CA ALA A 160 -16.80 12.13 2.64
C ALA A 160 -17.73 11.58 3.73
N GLY A 161 -18.39 10.45 3.47
CA GLY A 161 -19.22 9.79 4.48
C GLY A 161 -18.43 9.33 5.72
N ALA A 162 -17.16 8.94 5.55
CA ALA A 162 -16.30 8.60 6.67
C ALA A 162 -16.01 9.83 7.55
N ILE A 163 -15.76 11.00 6.94
CA ILE A 163 -15.61 12.25 7.70
C ILE A 163 -16.90 12.59 8.44
N GLU A 164 -18.07 12.49 7.79
CA GLU A 164 -19.36 12.79 8.45
C GLU A 164 -19.59 11.90 9.68
N ILE A 165 -19.30 10.60 9.57
CA ILE A 165 -19.41 9.66 10.69
C ILE A 165 -18.39 10.01 11.78
N ALA A 166 -17.14 10.32 11.41
CA ALA A 166 -16.10 10.70 12.35
C ALA A 166 -16.46 12.00 13.11
N ASP A 167 -17.02 12.98 12.41
CA ASP A 167 -17.43 14.25 12.99
C ASP A 167 -18.51 14.08 14.04
N LEU A 168 -19.49 13.20 13.79
CA LEU A 168 -20.53 12.82 14.75
C LEU A 168 -19.99 12.06 15.97
N ASN A 169 -18.76 11.53 15.91
CA ASN A 169 -18.14 10.70 16.95
C ASN A 169 -16.91 11.37 17.59
N GLY A 170 -16.90 12.70 17.64
CA GLY A 170 -15.90 13.49 18.35
C GLY A 170 -15.01 14.32 17.42
N GLY A 171 -14.95 14.00 16.13
CA GLY A 171 -14.21 14.77 15.13
C GLY A 171 -14.64 16.23 15.09
N GLY A 172 -15.95 16.50 15.04
CA GLY A 172 -16.48 17.86 14.92
C GLY A 172 -16.18 18.72 16.15
N GLN A 173 -16.20 18.13 17.36
CA GLN A 173 -15.79 18.84 18.57
C GLN A 173 -14.28 19.14 18.53
N TYR A 174 -13.48 18.17 18.14
CA TYR A 174 -12.03 18.32 18.06
C TYR A 174 -11.61 19.39 17.02
N GLN A 175 -12.27 19.44 15.87
CA GLN A 175 -12.10 20.50 14.88
C GLN A 175 -12.37 21.90 15.47
N GLN A 176 -13.41 22.03 16.30
CA GLN A 176 -13.75 23.30 16.97
C GLN A 176 -12.70 23.69 18.01
N GLU A 177 -12.13 22.72 18.74
CA GLU A 177 -11.06 22.95 19.71
C GLU A 177 -9.77 23.46 19.04
N LEU A 178 -9.55 23.11 17.77
CA LEU A 178 -8.42 23.55 16.96
C LEU A 178 -8.72 24.82 16.14
N ASP A 179 -9.84 25.52 16.38
CA ASP A 179 -10.28 26.69 15.59
C ASP A 179 -10.25 26.45 14.07
N GLN A 180 -10.56 25.22 13.66
CA GLN A 180 -10.52 24.76 12.26
C GLN A 180 -9.14 24.81 11.59
N GLU A 181 -8.06 25.09 12.31
CA GLU A 181 -6.67 25.02 11.82
C GLU A 181 -6.14 23.58 11.87
N CYS A 182 -6.86 22.67 11.22
CA CYS A 182 -6.50 21.26 11.15
C CYS A 182 -6.58 20.67 9.73
N LEU A 183 -5.89 19.56 9.57
CA LEU A 183 -6.01 18.66 8.42
C LEU A 183 -6.77 17.41 8.86
N VAL A 184 -7.64 16.93 7.97
CA VAL A 184 -8.28 15.61 8.11
C VAL A 184 -7.67 14.68 7.08
N THR A 185 -7.02 13.62 7.57
CA THR A 185 -6.44 12.57 6.73
C THR A 185 -7.32 11.32 6.83
N GLY A 186 -7.86 10.87 5.70
CA GLY A 186 -8.47 9.54 5.58
C GLY A 186 -7.46 8.53 5.07
N LEU A 187 -7.17 7.51 5.86
CA LEU A 187 -6.40 6.34 5.45
C LEU A 187 -7.34 5.14 5.35
N LEU A 188 -7.58 4.64 4.14
CA LEU A 188 -8.26 3.38 3.91
C LEU A 188 -7.22 2.29 3.68
N GLN A 189 -7.15 1.35 4.61
CA GLN A 189 -6.28 0.18 4.51
C GLN A 189 -6.93 -1.00 5.24
N ASP A 190 -6.70 -2.22 4.75
CA ASP A 190 -7.21 -3.44 5.39
C ASP A 190 -8.74 -3.47 5.57
N ASN A 191 -9.49 -2.79 4.68
CA ASN A 191 -10.95 -2.56 4.73
C ASN A 191 -11.42 -1.74 5.95
N LEU A 192 -10.61 -0.77 6.38
CA LEU A 192 -10.97 0.13 7.47
C LEU A 192 -10.55 1.55 7.12
N TRP A 193 -11.48 2.50 7.25
CA TRP A 193 -11.14 3.91 7.23
C TRP A 193 -10.57 4.30 8.59
N LYS A 194 -9.43 5.00 8.58
CA LYS A 194 -8.93 5.76 9.73
C LYS A 194 -9.02 7.23 9.36
N VAL A 195 -9.91 7.94 10.03
CA VAL A 195 -10.05 9.39 9.90
C VAL A 195 -9.23 10.04 11.01
N ILE A 196 -8.20 10.79 10.62
CA ILE A 196 -7.19 11.34 11.51
C ILE A 196 -7.30 12.85 11.45
N TYR A 197 -7.52 13.48 12.60
CA TYR A 197 -7.51 14.93 12.76
C TYR A 197 -6.19 15.37 13.38
N SER A 198 -5.46 16.22 12.67
CA SER A 198 -4.15 16.70 13.11
C SER A 198 -4.07 18.24 12.97
N PRO A 199 -3.50 18.96 13.95
CA PRO A 199 -3.25 20.39 13.81
C PRO A 199 -2.29 20.70 12.66
N VAL A 200 -2.53 21.78 11.92
CA VAL A 200 -1.64 22.20 10.83
C VAL A 200 -0.22 22.46 11.36
N GLY A 201 0.79 21.94 10.66
CA GLY A 201 2.21 22.16 11.00
C GLY A 201 2.72 21.38 12.20
N SER A 202 1.90 20.51 12.80
CA SER A 202 2.30 19.72 13.96
C SER A 202 2.87 18.36 13.56
N THR A 203 4.04 18.00 14.10
CA THR A 203 4.63 16.66 13.97
C THR A 203 4.54 15.84 15.26
N THR A 204 4.05 16.46 16.35
CA THR A 204 4.04 15.86 17.70
C THR A 204 2.79 16.23 18.51
N GLY A 205 1.77 16.83 17.90
CA GLY A 205 0.53 17.20 18.58
C GLY A 205 -0.33 15.99 18.90
N PRO A 206 -1.31 16.11 19.81
CA PRO A 206 -2.33 15.08 19.97
C PRO A 206 -3.07 14.94 18.64
N GLU A 207 -3.30 13.72 18.19
CA GLU A 207 -4.12 13.42 17.02
C GLU A 207 -5.38 12.69 17.51
N LEU A 208 -6.52 13.01 16.90
CA LEU A 208 -7.73 12.22 17.09
C LEU A 208 -7.85 11.25 15.92
N ILE A 209 -7.93 9.96 16.22
CA ILE A 209 -8.11 8.91 15.20
C ILE A 209 -9.45 8.23 15.46
N ILE A 210 -10.29 8.20 14.43
CA ILE A 210 -11.59 7.51 14.45
C ILE A 210 -11.57 6.44 13.36
N GLU A 211 -11.81 5.19 13.74
CA GLU A 211 -11.83 4.06 12.83
C GLU A 211 -13.26 3.72 12.40
N ILE A 212 -13.50 3.58 11.09
CA ILE A 212 -14.84 3.39 10.51
C ILE A 212 -14.82 2.21 9.56
N ASP A 213 -15.80 1.33 9.73
CA ASP A 213 -16.04 0.21 8.82
C ASP A 213 -16.71 0.72 7.52
N PRO A 214 -16.05 0.63 6.36
CA PRO A 214 -16.57 1.17 5.11
C PRO A 214 -17.79 0.40 4.57
N VAL A 215 -18.04 -0.82 5.06
CA VAL A 215 -19.15 -1.67 4.61
C VAL A 215 -20.41 -1.41 5.44
N SER A 216 -20.28 -1.30 6.76
CA SER A 216 -21.41 -1.07 7.67
C SER A 216 -21.65 0.39 8.02
N GLY A 217 -20.64 1.26 7.88
CA GLY A 217 -20.68 2.66 8.33
C GLY A 217 -20.67 2.82 9.85
N THR A 218 -20.16 1.82 10.57
CA THR A 218 -20.09 1.85 12.03
C THR A 218 -18.68 2.20 12.50
N VAL A 219 -18.58 3.03 13.54
CA VAL A 219 -17.31 3.27 14.24
C VAL A 219 -16.83 1.99 14.92
N LYS A 220 -15.54 1.69 14.77
CA LYS A 220 -14.86 0.65 15.55
C LYS A 220 -14.22 1.33 16.75
N HIS A 221 -14.61 0.91 17.95
CA HIS A 221 -13.90 1.30 19.15
C HIS A 221 -12.69 0.37 19.29
N SER A 222 -11.49 0.94 19.20
CA SER A 222 -10.23 0.29 19.54
C SER A 222 -9.99 0.30 21.05
#